data_AF-A0A9W8ZMF0-F1
#
_entry.id   AF-A0A9W8ZMF0-F1
#
_cell.length_a   1.000
_cell.length_b   1.000
_cell.length_c   1.000
_cell.angle_alpha   90.00
_cell.angle_beta   90.00
_cell.angle_gamma   90.00
#
_symmetry.space_group_name_H-M   'P 1'
#
loop_
_entity.id
_entity.type
_entity.pdbx_description
1 polymer ?
#
loop_
_entity_poly.entity_id
_entity_poly.type
_entity_poly.pdbx_seq_one_letter_code
_entity_poly.pdbx_strand_id
1 'polypeptide(L)'
;MHRIWQIPELLVNVVSFLPAPDIDRVFHISHHFRTLLQANLPPQLRPLPDAPRSKRSPSNSRLPEDVTALASAYLAQEFATPKQLKCEDSYYFWREAARSQILDTLLPSLHPLFAKYETRLMNGYEALAHSKMDICLQNDVPYHDLYKLVHDQTGDDWGEALGVGVKAVTVFCLGGSQWDLLYSGVRYREHRGAKRFSVRLEREEGVRLKDVMEELAGTLVVHGMSGGLGQDVTLVWVFGDMSEENKAVQESATGWFMWNG
;
A
#
# COMPACT_ATOMS: atom_id res chain seq x y z
N MET A 1 -23.61 29.78 6.80
CA MET A 1 -24.02 28.36 6.68
C MET A 1 -25.53 28.28 6.77
N HIS A 2 -26.17 27.54 5.85
CA HIS A 2 -27.61 27.32 5.91
C HIS A 2 -27.98 26.47 7.14
N ARG A 3 -29.08 26.77 7.82
CA ARG A 3 -29.48 26.11 9.10
C ARG A 3 -29.61 24.59 9.00
N ILE A 4 -29.90 24.08 7.81
CA ILE A 4 -30.01 22.64 7.54
C ILE A 4 -28.71 21.87 7.84
N TRP A 5 -27.55 22.52 7.72
CA TRP A 5 -26.24 21.92 7.98
C TRP A 5 -25.83 21.95 9.46
N GLN A 6 -26.68 22.49 10.33
CA GLN A 6 -26.48 22.51 11.79
C GLN A 6 -27.22 21.36 12.48
N ILE A 7 -28.06 20.61 11.75
CA ILE A 7 -28.81 19.46 12.26
C ILE A 7 -27.96 18.20 12.01
N PRO A 8 -27.37 17.58 13.06
CA PRO A 8 -26.46 16.45 12.92
C PRO A 8 -27.02 15.29 12.12
N GLU A 9 -28.28 14.92 12.37
CA GLU A 9 -28.95 13.76 11.78
C GLU A 9 -29.18 13.96 10.28
N LEU A 10 -29.54 15.19 9.89
CA LEU A 10 -29.72 15.56 8.49
C LEU A 10 -28.39 15.61 7.75
N LEU A 11 -27.35 16.16 8.39
CA LEU A 11 -26.00 16.17 7.83
C LEU A 11 -25.49 14.74 7.60
N VAL A 12 -25.63 13.85 8.58
CA VAL A 12 -25.20 12.45 8.48
C VAL A 12 -26.00 11.71 7.41
N ASN A 13 -27.32 11.92 7.33
CA ASN A 13 -28.16 11.34 6.28
C ASN A 13 -27.77 11.83 4.88
N VAL A 14 -27.46 13.12 4.72
CA VAL A 14 -27.03 13.63 3.41
C VAL A 14 -25.66 13.05 3.04
N VAL A 15 -24.74 12.95 4.00
CA VAL A 15 -23.39 12.43 3.78
C VAL A 15 -23.38 10.92 3.54
N SER A 16 -24.29 10.15 4.12
CA SER A 16 -24.39 8.71 3.87
C SER A 16 -24.82 8.35 2.45
N PHE A 17 -25.44 9.28 1.71
CA PHE A 17 -25.75 9.12 0.28
C PHE A 17 -24.63 9.60 -0.64
N LEU A 18 -23.57 10.21 -0.11
CA LEU A 18 -22.44 10.63 -0.91
C LEU A 18 -21.53 9.43 -1.25
N PRO A 19 -20.93 9.43 -2.45
CA PRO A 19 -19.85 8.51 -2.75
C PRO A 19 -18.69 8.72 -1.76
N ALA A 20 -18.02 7.65 -1.36
CA ALA A 20 -16.82 7.69 -0.52
C ALA A 20 -15.79 8.80 -0.87
N PRO A 21 -15.43 9.06 -2.15
CA PRO A 21 -14.50 10.15 -2.48
C PRO A 21 -15.00 11.56 -2.14
N ASP A 22 -16.32 11.75 -2.07
CA ASP A 22 -16.90 13.04 -1.70
C ASP A 22 -17.09 13.17 -0.19
N ILE A 23 -17.21 12.06 0.55
CA ILE A 23 -17.25 12.07 2.03
C ILE A 23 -15.97 12.71 2.60
N ASP A 24 -14.79 12.35 2.11
CA ASP A 24 -13.52 12.95 2.56
C ASP A 24 -13.51 14.47 2.41
N ARG A 25 -13.99 14.98 1.27
CA ARG A 25 -14.06 16.42 1.01
C ARG A 25 -14.94 17.14 2.03
N VAL A 26 -16.00 16.46 2.48
CA VAL A 26 -16.93 17.01 3.46
C VAL A 26 -16.29 17.18 4.85
N PHE A 27 -15.35 16.30 5.24
CA PHE A 27 -14.57 16.45 6.49
C PHE A 27 -13.68 17.71 6.47
N HIS A 28 -13.27 18.17 5.29
CA HIS A 28 -12.40 19.35 5.14
C HIS A 28 -13.14 20.68 4.94
N ILE A 29 -14.48 20.68 4.86
CA ILE A 29 -15.27 21.92 4.67
C ILE A 29 -15.13 22.88 5.85
N SER A 30 -15.21 22.35 7.08
CA SER A 30 -15.09 23.16 8.30
C SER A 30 -14.82 22.29 9.53
N HIS A 31 -14.31 22.90 10.60
CA HIS A 31 -14.14 22.23 11.89
C HIS A 31 -15.45 21.64 12.44
N HIS A 32 -16.58 22.33 12.24
CA HIS A 32 -17.90 21.88 12.67
C HIS A 32 -18.33 20.59 11.95
N PHE A 33 -18.10 20.52 10.63
CA PHE A 33 -18.38 19.32 9.84
C PHE A 33 -17.48 18.15 10.28
N ARG A 34 -16.18 18.40 10.43
CA ARG A 34 -15.23 17.39 10.91
C ARG A 34 -15.66 16.79 12.25
N THR A 35 -16.00 17.63 13.22
CA THR A 35 -16.38 17.17 14.56
C THR A 35 -17.72 16.42 14.56
N LEU A 36 -18.73 16.90 13.84
CA LEU A 36 -20.02 16.22 13.76
C LEU A 36 -19.94 14.87 13.05
N LEU A 37 -19.22 14.82 11.93
CA LEU A 37 -19.11 13.60 11.14
C LEU A 37 -18.24 12.54 11.82
N GLN A 38 -17.17 12.94 12.50
CA GLN A 38 -16.38 12.01 13.33
C GLN A 38 -17.21 11.39 14.45
N ALA A 39 -18.12 12.15 15.06
CA ALA A 39 -18.94 11.68 16.17
C ALA A 39 -20.10 10.76 15.72
N ASN A 40 -20.65 10.98 14.52
CA ASN A 40 -21.93 10.37 14.12
C ASN A 40 -21.85 9.42 12.93
N LEU A 41 -20.80 9.46 12.09
CA LEU A 41 -20.65 8.47 11.02
C LEU A 41 -20.24 7.11 11.59
N PRO A 42 -20.69 5.99 10.99
CA PRO A 42 -20.09 4.69 11.20
C PRO A 42 -18.56 4.76 11.04
N PRO A 43 -17.76 4.05 11.85
CA PRO A 43 -16.31 4.04 11.73
C PRO A 43 -15.81 3.79 10.29
N GLN A 44 -16.55 2.99 9.54
CA GLN A 44 -16.31 2.60 8.14
C GLN A 44 -16.41 3.74 7.10
N LEU A 45 -16.95 4.89 7.52
CA LEU A 45 -17.12 6.09 6.69
C LEU A 45 -16.31 7.28 7.21
N ARG A 46 -15.50 7.08 8.27
CA ARG A 46 -14.65 8.14 8.82
C ARG A 46 -13.28 8.08 8.15
N PRO A 47 -12.74 9.20 7.66
CA PRO A 47 -11.33 9.29 7.37
C PRO A 47 -10.57 9.07 8.67
N LEU A 48 -9.62 8.14 8.63
CA LEU A 48 -8.69 7.94 9.72
C LEU A 48 -7.98 9.27 10.04
N PRO A 49 -7.95 9.70 11.31
CA PRO A 49 -7.36 10.97 11.69
C PRO A 49 -5.87 10.99 11.37
N ASP A 50 -5.35 12.10 10.83
CA ASP A 50 -3.92 12.37 10.86
C ASP A 50 -3.47 12.37 12.33
N ALA A 51 -2.69 11.36 12.71
CA ALA A 51 -2.20 11.26 14.08
C ALA A 51 -1.35 12.49 14.39
N PRO A 52 -1.52 13.13 15.57
CA PRO A 52 -0.65 14.24 15.96
C PRO A 52 0.80 13.79 15.94
N ARG A 53 1.71 14.72 15.56
CA ARG A 53 3.17 14.55 15.61
C ARG A 53 3.56 13.76 16.86
N SER A 54 3.94 12.50 16.68
CA SER A 54 4.83 11.89 17.66
C SER A 54 6.11 12.71 17.58
N LYS A 55 6.61 13.21 18.72
CA LYS A 55 7.82 14.06 18.80
C LYS A 55 9.11 13.32 18.40
N ARG A 56 9.04 12.26 17.59
CA ARG A 56 10.20 11.75 16.87
C ARG A 56 10.39 12.65 15.67
N SER A 57 11.45 13.45 15.73
CA SER A 57 11.97 14.22 14.61
C SER A 57 11.87 13.38 13.33
N PRO A 58 11.44 13.94 12.19
CA PRO A 58 11.62 13.24 10.93
C PRO A 58 13.11 12.95 10.86
N SER A 59 13.49 11.68 10.92
CA SER A 59 14.83 11.31 10.49
C SER A 59 14.90 11.88 9.08
N ASN A 60 15.87 12.76 8.85
CA ASN A 60 16.32 13.09 7.49
C ASN A 60 16.97 11.84 6.88
N SER A 61 16.33 10.67 7.01
CA SER A 61 16.71 9.47 6.31
C SER A 61 16.48 9.81 4.86
N ARG A 62 17.56 10.06 4.15
CA ARG A 62 17.56 9.91 2.70
C ARG A 62 17.65 8.42 2.44
N LEU A 63 17.14 7.99 1.29
CA LEU A 63 17.41 6.65 0.80
C LEU A 63 18.94 6.44 0.76
N PRO A 64 19.46 5.27 1.16
CA PRO A 64 20.88 5.01 1.10
C PRO A 64 21.40 5.16 -0.33
N GLU A 65 22.55 5.81 -0.49
CA GLU A 65 23.16 6.03 -1.82
C GLU A 65 23.40 4.70 -2.54
N ASP A 66 23.73 3.63 -1.80
CA ASP A 66 23.91 2.28 -2.32
C ASP A 66 22.67 1.75 -3.04
N VAL A 67 21.46 2.02 -2.52
CA VAL A 67 20.19 1.62 -3.17
C VAL A 67 20.05 2.34 -4.51
N THR A 68 20.35 3.65 -4.52
CA THR A 68 20.23 4.47 -5.74
C THR A 68 21.22 4.03 -6.82
N ALA A 69 22.44 3.68 -6.43
CA ALA A 69 23.49 3.19 -7.31
C ALA A 69 23.12 1.82 -7.89
N LEU A 70 22.66 0.88 -7.06
CA LEU A 70 22.24 -0.45 -7.50
C LEU A 70 21.02 -0.40 -8.43
N ALA A 71 20.03 0.44 -8.12
CA ALA A 71 18.87 0.64 -8.99
C ALA A 71 19.26 1.23 -10.35
N SER A 72 20.18 2.21 -10.35
CA SER A 72 20.70 2.81 -11.59
C SER A 72 21.48 1.81 -12.44
N ALA A 73 22.31 0.97 -11.81
CA ALA A 73 23.06 -0.08 -12.49
C ALA A 73 22.12 -1.16 -13.07
N TYR A 74 21.11 -1.59 -12.30
CA TYR A 74 20.07 -2.50 -12.76
C TYR A 74 19.37 -1.97 -14.01
N LEU A 75 18.93 -0.71 -13.99
CA LEU A 75 18.27 -0.09 -15.14
C LEU A 75 19.19 0.00 -16.36
N ALA A 76 20.44 0.44 -16.17
CA ALA A 76 21.40 0.52 -17.27
C ALA A 76 21.58 -0.84 -17.96
N GLN A 77 21.70 -1.92 -17.18
CA GLN A 77 21.82 -3.27 -17.71
C GLN A 77 20.49 -3.79 -18.32
N GLU A 78 19.36 -3.52 -17.69
CA GLU A 78 18.02 -3.88 -18.17
C GLU A 78 17.71 -3.23 -19.53
N PHE A 79 18.11 -1.97 -19.73
CA PHE A 79 17.97 -1.25 -21.00
C PHE A 79 18.98 -1.70 -22.06
N ALA A 80 20.21 -2.02 -21.66
CA ALA A 80 21.25 -2.50 -22.57
C ALA A 80 20.98 -3.94 -23.06
N THR A 81 20.22 -4.75 -22.29
CA THR A 81 19.94 -6.15 -22.62
C THR A 81 18.96 -6.24 -23.80
N PRO A 82 19.36 -6.85 -24.94
CA PRO A 82 18.49 -7.05 -26.09
C PRO A 82 17.26 -7.89 -25.75
N LYS A 83 16.11 -7.58 -26.37
CA LYS A 83 14.84 -8.28 -26.12
C LYS A 83 14.93 -9.80 -26.31
N GLN A 84 15.78 -10.27 -27.23
CA GLN A 84 15.96 -11.70 -27.50
C GLN A 84 16.52 -12.46 -26.30
N LEU A 85 17.44 -11.84 -25.54
CA LEU A 85 18.05 -12.46 -24.35
C LEU A 85 17.10 -12.43 -23.15
N LYS A 86 16.06 -11.60 -23.15
CA LYS A 86 15.11 -11.48 -22.03
C LYS A 86 14.21 -12.70 -21.85
N CYS A 87 14.19 -13.60 -22.82
CA CYS A 87 13.45 -14.86 -22.77
C CYS A 87 14.30 -16.03 -22.24
N GLU A 88 15.60 -15.81 -22.00
CA GLU A 88 16.50 -16.86 -21.52
C GLU A 88 16.43 -17.01 -19.99
N ASP A 89 16.63 -18.23 -19.50
CA ASP A 89 16.70 -18.52 -18.07
C ASP A 89 17.84 -17.75 -17.39
N SER A 90 18.97 -17.57 -18.08
CA SER A 90 20.13 -16.79 -17.63
C SER A 90 19.73 -15.37 -17.23
N TYR A 91 18.88 -14.74 -18.05
CA TYR A 91 18.33 -13.42 -17.80
C TYR A 91 17.36 -13.43 -16.63
N TYR A 92 16.48 -14.44 -16.55
CA TYR A 92 15.56 -14.58 -15.41
C TYR A 92 16.32 -14.65 -14.08
N PHE A 93 17.34 -15.51 -13.99
CA PHE A 93 18.14 -15.66 -12.77
C PHE A 93 18.91 -14.39 -12.42
N TRP A 94 19.52 -13.73 -13.42
CA TRP A 94 20.17 -12.44 -13.20
C TRP A 94 19.18 -11.41 -12.66
N ARG A 95 17.99 -11.32 -13.27
CA ARG A 95 16.96 -10.34 -12.91
C ARG A 95 16.48 -10.57 -11.48
N GLU A 96 16.16 -11.80 -11.10
CA GLU A 96 15.72 -12.11 -9.73
C GLU A 96 16.84 -11.87 -8.72
N ALA A 97 18.09 -12.24 -9.01
CA ALA A 97 19.22 -11.95 -8.14
C ALA A 97 19.44 -10.43 -7.92
N ALA A 98 19.38 -9.64 -9.00
CA ALA A 98 19.51 -8.19 -8.92
C ALA A 98 18.37 -7.54 -8.11
N ARG A 99 17.14 -8.05 -8.26
CA ARG A 99 15.98 -7.60 -7.48
C ARG A 99 16.15 -7.87 -5.99
N SER A 100 16.57 -9.08 -5.64
CA SER A 100 16.84 -9.46 -4.25
C SER A 100 17.94 -8.59 -3.65
N GLN A 101 19.03 -8.36 -4.38
CA GLN A 101 20.13 -7.50 -3.90
C GLN A 101 19.67 -6.05 -3.62
N ILE A 102 18.85 -5.47 -4.49
CA ILE A 102 18.29 -4.13 -4.27
C ILE A 102 17.37 -4.14 -3.05
N LEU A 103 16.51 -5.16 -2.93
CA LEU A 103 15.62 -5.29 -1.78
C LEU A 103 16.38 -5.43 -0.46
N ASP A 104 17.40 -6.29 -0.40
CA ASP A 104 18.21 -6.49 0.80
C ASP A 104 18.88 -5.19 1.27
N THR A 105 19.32 -4.36 0.33
CA THR A 105 19.90 -3.04 0.61
C THR A 105 18.83 -2.03 1.04
N LEU A 106 17.60 -2.19 0.56
CA LEU A 106 16.47 -1.31 0.86
C LEU A 106 15.78 -1.64 2.20
N LEU A 107 15.76 -2.92 2.61
CA LEU A 107 15.07 -3.41 3.80
C LEU A 107 15.36 -2.61 5.10
N PRO A 108 16.60 -2.18 5.38
CA PRO A 108 16.88 -1.34 6.56
C PRO A 108 16.18 0.03 6.55
N SER A 109 15.70 0.49 5.39
CA SER A 109 14.96 1.75 5.22
C SER A 109 13.43 1.56 5.20
N LEU A 110 12.99 0.30 5.33
CA LEU A 110 11.59 -0.12 5.36
C LEU A 110 11.19 -0.54 6.77
N HIS A 111 9.89 -0.62 7.02
CA HIS A 111 9.38 -1.18 8.27
C HIS A 111 9.84 -2.64 8.46
N PRO A 112 10.25 -3.08 9.67
CA PRO A 112 10.72 -4.44 9.94
C PRO A 112 9.77 -5.58 9.52
N LEU A 113 8.49 -5.27 9.32
CA LEU A 113 7.48 -6.19 8.78
C LEU A 113 7.95 -6.83 7.48
N PHE A 114 8.56 -6.04 6.58
CA PHE A 114 8.99 -6.50 5.26
C PHE A 114 10.23 -7.42 5.33
N ALA A 115 11.00 -7.36 6.42
CA ALA A 115 12.11 -8.29 6.66
C ALA A 115 11.65 -9.59 7.33
N LYS A 116 10.48 -9.58 8.00
CA LYS A 116 9.95 -10.73 8.74
C LYS A 116 9.36 -11.81 7.82
N TYR A 117 8.76 -11.40 6.72
CA TYR A 117 8.03 -12.26 5.79
C TYR A 117 8.68 -12.26 4.40
N GLU A 118 8.29 -13.21 3.55
CA GLU A 118 8.79 -13.24 2.18
C GLU A 118 8.33 -11.99 1.42
N THR A 119 9.29 -11.13 1.10
CA THR A 119 9.05 -9.87 0.38
C THR A 119 9.79 -9.88 -0.94
N ARG A 120 9.15 -9.37 -1.99
CA ARG A 120 9.75 -9.21 -3.32
C ARG A 120 9.56 -7.78 -3.81
N LEU A 121 10.63 -7.18 -4.35
CA LEU A 121 10.56 -5.88 -5.01
C LEU A 121 10.03 -6.09 -6.43
N MET A 122 8.78 -5.68 -6.64
CA MET A 122 8.03 -5.93 -7.86
C MET A 122 8.17 -4.82 -8.90
N ASN A 123 8.36 -3.57 -8.47
CA ASN A 123 8.60 -2.41 -9.34
C ASN A 123 9.15 -1.21 -8.55
N GLY A 124 9.53 -0.13 -9.24
CA GLY A 124 9.98 1.13 -8.63
C GLY A 124 11.47 1.44 -8.81
N TYR A 125 12.18 0.68 -9.66
CA TYR A 125 13.62 0.85 -9.87
C TYR A 125 13.98 2.26 -10.38
N GLU A 126 13.18 2.84 -11.27
CA GLU A 126 13.38 4.22 -11.74
C GLU A 126 13.23 5.23 -10.60
N ALA A 127 12.23 5.08 -9.74
CA ALA A 127 12.06 5.95 -8.59
C ALA A 127 13.26 5.83 -7.63
N LEU A 128 13.69 4.59 -7.33
CA LEU A 128 14.85 4.33 -6.48
C LEU A 128 16.14 4.93 -7.07
N ALA A 129 16.36 4.83 -8.38
CA ALA A 129 17.51 5.44 -9.06
C ALA A 129 17.53 6.98 -8.91
N HIS A 130 16.35 7.61 -8.79
CA HIS A 130 16.20 9.04 -8.54
C HIS A 130 16.02 9.38 -7.04
N SER A 131 16.39 8.47 -6.13
CA SER A 131 16.28 8.66 -4.67
C SER A 131 14.83 8.93 -4.19
N LYS A 132 13.84 8.36 -4.86
CA LYS A 132 12.41 8.41 -4.50
C LYS A 132 11.92 7.05 -4.01
N MET A 133 10.89 7.07 -3.16
CA MET A 133 10.32 5.88 -2.52
C MET A 133 8.99 5.44 -3.19
N ASP A 134 8.91 5.58 -4.51
CA ASP A 134 7.75 5.16 -5.30
C ASP A 134 7.97 3.72 -5.78
N ILE A 135 7.68 2.76 -4.91
CA ILE A 135 8.00 1.34 -5.12
C ILE A 135 6.78 0.44 -4.99
N CYS A 136 6.89 -0.77 -5.51
CA CYS A 136 5.88 -1.81 -5.37
C CYS A 136 6.51 -3.04 -4.73
N LEU A 137 6.01 -3.44 -3.56
CA LEU A 137 6.44 -4.63 -2.84
C LEU A 137 5.32 -5.66 -2.84
N GLN A 138 5.66 -6.92 -3.07
CA GLN A 138 4.79 -8.05 -2.75
C GLN A 138 5.27 -8.69 -1.47
N ASN A 139 4.35 -9.02 -0.58
CA ASN A 139 4.64 -9.61 0.71
C ASN A 139 3.65 -10.75 0.97
N ASP A 140 4.17 -11.95 1.20
CA ASP A 140 3.38 -13.14 1.48
C ASP A 140 3.38 -13.39 3.01
N VAL A 141 2.23 -13.21 3.64
CA VAL A 141 2.06 -13.28 5.09
C VAL A 141 1.19 -14.48 5.46
N PRO A 142 1.64 -15.38 6.35
CA PRO A 142 0.79 -16.46 6.83
C PRO A 142 -0.52 -15.93 7.39
N TYR A 143 -1.65 -16.53 7.01
CA TYR A 143 -2.98 -16.05 7.38
C TYR A 143 -3.16 -15.78 8.89
N HIS A 144 -2.68 -16.70 9.73
CA HIS A 144 -2.76 -16.57 11.18
C HIS A 144 -1.96 -15.39 11.72
N ASP A 145 -0.79 -15.15 11.13
CA ASP A 145 0.05 -14.03 11.47
C ASP A 145 -0.60 -12.72 11.04
N LEU A 146 -1.17 -12.66 9.83
CA LEU A 146 -1.92 -11.49 9.39
C LEU A 146 -3.14 -11.23 10.27
N TYR A 147 -3.89 -12.27 10.66
CA TYR A 147 -5.03 -12.13 11.57
C TYR A 147 -4.59 -11.52 12.91
N LYS A 148 -3.51 -12.02 13.50
CA LYS A 148 -2.95 -11.44 14.73
C LYS A 148 -2.48 -10.01 14.53
N LEU A 149 -1.77 -9.75 13.44
CA LEU A 149 -1.32 -8.41 13.10
C LEU A 149 -2.52 -7.43 13.05
N VAL A 150 -3.60 -7.84 12.40
CA VAL A 150 -4.74 -6.99 12.13
C VAL A 150 -5.70 -6.86 13.33
N HIS A 151 -5.85 -7.91 14.15
CA HIS A 151 -6.85 -7.95 15.23
C HIS A 151 -6.29 -7.98 16.65
N ASP A 152 -5.06 -8.45 16.88
CA ASP A 152 -4.43 -8.43 18.20
C ASP A 152 -3.64 -7.12 18.37
N GLN A 153 -4.22 -6.18 19.12
CA GLN A 153 -3.65 -4.84 19.40
C GLN A 153 -2.42 -4.85 20.33
N THR A 154 -1.68 -5.96 20.42
CA THR A 154 -0.68 -6.22 21.49
C THR A 154 0.77 -5.96 21.11
N GLY A 155 1.09 -5.35 19.95
CA GLY A 155 2.49 -5.07 19.58
C GLY A 155 2.95 -3.65 19.89
N ASP A 156 4.17 -3.53 20.42
CA ASP A 156 4.78 -2.27 20.88
C ASP A 156 5.33 -1.33 19.78
N ASP A 157 5.37 -1.73 18.49
CA ASP A 157 6.15 -1.01 17.45
C ASP A 157 5.39 -0.56 16.18
N TRP A 158 4.06 -0.57 16.20
CA TRP A 158 3.25 -0.21 15.01
C TRP A 158 3.32 1.28 14.64
N GLY A 159 3.84 2.09 15.56
CA GLY A 159 3.94 3.54 15.39
C GLY A 159 5.03 3.97 14.41
N GLU A 160 5.83 3.05 13.88
CA GLU A 160 6.90 3.36 12.94
C GLU A 160 6.36 3.64 11.53
N ALA A 161 7.10 4.47 10.79
CA ALA A 161 6.80 4.76 9.39
C ALA A 161 6.98 3.51 8.53
N LEU A 162 6.16 3.34 7.49
CA LEU A 162 6.30 2.22 6.55
C LEU A 162 7.64 2.23 5.81
N GLY A 163 8.15 3.42 5.59
CA GLY A 163 9.40 3.68 4.92
C GLY A 163 9.67 5.18 4.86
N VAL A 164 10.86 5.52 4.37
CA VAL A 164 11.32 6.89 4.25
C VAL A 164 10.42 7.73 3.34
N GLY A 165 9.79 8.77 3.91
CA GLY A 165 9.06 9.79 3.14
C GLY A 165 7.79 9.30 2.42
N VAL A 166 7.28 8.11 2.76
CA VAL A 166 6.09 7.52 2.12
C VAL A 166 4.84 8.23 2.61
N LYS A 167 4.25 9.08 1.76
CA LYS A 167 3.02 9.84 2.07
C LYS A 167 1.73 9.16 1.63
N ALA A 168 1.83 8.22 0.71
CA ALA A 168 0.69 7.46 0.22
C ALA A 168 1.06 5.98 0.15
N VAL A 169 0.14 5.10 0.49
CA VAL A 169 0.27 3.66 0.27
C VAL A 169 -1.05 3.09 -0.22
N THR A 170 -0.98 2.26 -1.25
CA THR A 170 -2.12 1.48 -1.73
C THR A 170 -1.83 0.00 -1.51
N VAL A 171 -2.73 -0.69 -0.83
CA VAL A 171 -2.63 -2.13 -0.55
C VAL A 171 -3.65 -2.88 -1.37
N PHE A 172 -3.17 -3.90 -2.09
CA PHE A 172 -3.98 -4.87 -2.82
C PHE A 172 -3.85 -6.24 -2.14
N CYS A 173 -4.95 -6.99 -2.07
CA CYS A 173 -4.93 -8.41 -1.71
C CYS A 173 -5.03 -9.22 -3.00
N LEU A 174 -4.03 -10.05 -3.30
CA LEU A 174 -4.01 -10.88 -4.51
C LEU A 174 -4.47 -12.32 -4.26
N GLY A 175 -4.42 -12.80 -3.01
CA GLY A 175 -4.79 -14.16 -2.64
C GLY A 175 -4.87 -14.34 -1.13
N GLY A 176 -5.53 -15.42 -0.68
CA GLY A 176 -5.62 -15.80 0.74
C GLY A 176 -6.65 -15.03 1.57
N SER A 177 -7.15 -13.87 1.10
CA SER A 177 -8.23 -13.13 1.76
C SER A 177 -9.07 -12.31 0.77
N GLN A 178 -10.21 -11.79 1.22
CA GLN A 178 -11.12 -10.95 0.44
C GLN A 178 -11.35 -9.62 1.14
N TRP A 179 -11.61 -8.58 0.34
CA TRP A 179 -12.03 -7.28 0.84
C TRP A 179 -13.52 -7.30 1.18
N ASP A 180 -13.90 -6.59 2.25
CA ASP A 180 -15.27 -6.21 2.51
C ASP A 180 -15.66 -5.12 1.51
N LEU A 181 -16.41 -5.51 0.49
CA LEU A 181 -16.86 -4.62 -0.58
C LEU A 181 -17.91 -3.60 -0.10
N LEU A 182 -18.46 -3.78 1.11
CA LEU A 182 -19.35 -2.80 1.72
C LEU A 182 -18.57 -1.65 2.37
N TYR A 183 -17.27 -1.82 2.57
CA TYR A 183 -16.42 -0.80 3.15
C TYR A 183 -16.02 0.26 2.13
N SER A 184 -16.29 1.52 2.46
CA SER A 184 -16.17 2.66 1.52
C SER A 184 -14.74 2.98 1.05
N GLY A 185 -13.74 2.64 1.87
CA GLY A 185 -12.32 2.78 1.54
C GLY A 185 -11.81 1.75 0.52
N VAL A 186 -12.55 0.65 0.31
CA VAL A 186 -12.21 -0.36 -0.71
C VAL A 186 -12.67 0.15 -2.07
N ARG A 187 -11.69 0.43 -2.95
CA ARG A 187 -11.96 0.94 -4.30
C ARG A 187 -11.38 0.03 -5.36
N TYR A 188 -12.08 -0.04 -6.48
CA TYR A 188 -11.63 -0.74 -7.67
C TYR A 188 -10.61 0.12 -8.41
N ARG A 189 -9.35 -0.31 -8.43
CA ARG A 189 -8.22 0.41 -9.08
C ARG A 189 -7.54 -0.49 -10.08
N GLU A 190 -6.95 0.09 -11.12
CA GLU A 190 -6.11 -0.65 -12.05
C GLU A 190 -4.76 -0.96 -11.42
N HIS A 191 -4.34 -2.22 -11.51
CA HIS A 191 -3.01 -2.66 -11.10
C HIS A 191 -2.49 -3.65 -12.15
N ARG A 192 -1.41 -3.28 -12.84
CA ARG A 192 -0.76 -4.11 -13.87
C ARG A 192 -1.73 -4.56 -14.98
N GLY A 193 -2.57 -3.64 -15.45
CA GLY A 193 -3.57 -3.90 -16.50
C GLY A 193 -4.78 -4.72 -16.05
N ALA A 194 -4.86 -5.10 -14.78
CA ALA A 194 -6.02 -5.77 -14.20
C ALA A 194 -6.66 -4.88 -13.13
N LYS A 195 -7.98 -4.73 -13.20
CA LYS A 195 -8.71 -4.00 -12.16
C LYS A 195 -8.87 -4.88 -10.92
N ARG A 196 -8.43 -4.39 -9.76
CA ARG A 196 -8.46 -5.09 -8.47
C ARG A 196 -8.95 -4.16 -7.37
N PHE A 197 -9.58 -4.74 -6.35
CA PHE A 197 -9.96 -4.01 -5.15
C PHE A 197 -8.73 -3.70 -4.30
N SER A 198 -8.72 -2.50 -3.73
CA SER A 198 -7.61 -1.99 -2.94
C SER A 198 -8.05 -0.94 -1.95
N VAL A 199 -7.25 -0.79 -0.91
CA VAL A 199 -7.36 0.29 0.07
C VAL A 199 -6.19 1.24 -0.14
N ARG A 200 -6.43 2.55 -0.05
CA ARG A 200 -5.38 3.56 -0.17
C ARG A 200 -5.43 4.49 1.02
N LEU A 201 -4.28 4.72 1.62
CA LEU A 201 -4.08 5.66 2.71
C LEU A 201 -3.14 6.76 2.26
N GLU A 202 -3.47 7.99 2.62
CA GLU A 202 -2.65 9.17 2.38
C GLU A 202 -2.50 9.96 3.68
N ARG A 203 -1.27 10.41 3.95
CA ARG A 203 -0.89 11.18 5.13
C ARG A 203 0.14 12.22 4.73
N GLU A 204 -0.11 13.48 5.06
CA GLU A 204 0.86 14.56 4.79
C GLU A 204 2.18 14.34 5.52
N GLU A 205 2.11 13.82 6.75
CA GLU A 205 3.25 13.56 7.64
C GLU A 205 3.92 12.19 7.40
N GLY A 206 3.42 11.39 6.46
CA GLY A 206 3.88 10.03 6.19
C GLY A 206 2.99 8.96 6.80
N VAL A 207 2.88 7.83 6.10
CA VAL A 207 2.02 6.71 6.50
C VAL A 207 2.76 5.78 7.45
N ARG A 208 2.14 5.48 8.59
CA ARG A 208 2.66 4.52 9.58
C ARG A 208 2.06 3.15 9.37
N LEU A 209 2.75 2.12 9.86
CA LEU A 209 2.23 0.75 9.76
C LEU A 209 0.87 0.63 10.48
N LYS A 210 0.75 1.21 11.67
CA LYS A 210 -0.49 1.23 12.46
C LYS A 210 -1.68 1.71 11.65
N ASP A 211 -1.54 2.82 10.92
CA ASP A 211 -2.63 3.41 10.15
C ASP A 211 -3.15 2.43 9.10
N VAL A 212 -2.23 1.76 8.39
CA VAL A 212 -2.62 0.78 7.38
C VAL A 212 -3.33 -0.41 8.02
N MET A 213 -2.83 -0.86 9.16
CA MET A 213 -3.31 -2.09 9.77
C MET A 213 -4.66 -1.92 10.44
N GLU A 214 -4.93 -0.75 11.02
CA GLU A 214 -6.27 -0.37 11.48
C GLU A 214 -7.26 -0.35 10.31
N GLU A 215 -6.83 0.15 9.14
CA GLU A 215 -7.67 0.14 7.94
C GLU A 215 -7.90 -1.29 7.42
N LEU A 216 -6.85 -2.13 7.40
CA LEU A 216 -6.98 -3.55 7.04
C LEU A 216 -7.91 -4.30 8.01
N ALA A 217 -7.92 -3.95 9.30
CA ALA A 217 -8.82 -4.57 10.30
C ALA A 217 -10.29 -4.30 10.04
N GLY A 218 -10.61 -3.13 9.51
CA GLY A 218 -11.96 -2.77 9.12
C GLY A 218 -12.40 -3.33 7.76
N THR A 219 -11.46 -3.78 6.93
CA THR A 219 -11.71 -4.05 5.50
C THR A 219 -11.40 -5.46 5.04
N LEU A 220 -10.52 -6.20 5.73
CA LEU A 220 -10.18 -7.56 5.33
C LEU A 220 -11.19 -8.54 5.94
N VAL A 221 -11.89 -9.32 5.11
CA VAL A 221 -12.80 -10.38 5.58
C VAL A 221 -11.96 -11.61 5.90
N VAL A 222 -11.67 -11.78 7.18
CA VAL A 222 -10.85 -12.87 7.74
C VAL A 222 -11.73 -13.94 8.44
N HIS A 223 -13.03 -13.93 8.19
CA HIS A 223 -14.00 -14.88 8.78
C HIS A 223 -14.76 -15.61 7.68
N GLY A 224 -14.83 -16.94 7.77
CA GLY A 224 -15.64 -17.79 6.89
C GLY A 224 -14.97 -18.24 5.58
N MET A 225 -13.76 -17.77 5.29
CA MET A 225 -12.94 -18.35 4.23
C MET A 225 -12.26 -19.60 4.79
N SER A 226 -12.35 -20.71 4.07
CA SER A 226 -11.61 -21.96 4.34
C SER A 226 -10.11 -21.79 4.05
N GLY A 227 -9.50 -20.73 4.60
CA GLY A 227 -8.07 -20.62 4.74
C GLY A 227 -7.65 -21.65 5.76
N GLY A 228 -7.42 -22.88 5.30
CA GLY A 228 -6.84 -23.92 6.13
C GLY A 228 -5.56 -23.41 6.79
N LEU A 229 -5.27 -23.92 7.98
CA LEU A 229 -3.96 -23.75 8.62
C LEU A 229 -2.85 -23.97 7.58
N GLY A 230 -2.14 -22.90 7.20
CA GLY A 230 -1.04 -22.94 6.22
C GLY A 230 -1.26 -22.20 4.89
N GLN A 231 -2.34 -21.45 4.70
CA GLN A 231 -2.45 -20.54 3.55
C GLN A 231 -1.78 -19.18 3.81
N ASP A 232 -1.02 -18.70 2.83
CA ASP A 232 -0.45 -17.37 2.83
C ASP A 232 -1.40 -16.37 2.18
N VAL A 233 -1.42 -15.15 2.73
CA VAL A 233 -2.13 -14.00 2.18
C VAL A 233 -1.11 -13.16 1.43
N THR A 234 -1.31 -13.03 0.13
CA THR A 234 -0.44 -12.24 -0.74
C THR A 234 -0.92 -10.79 -0.77
N LEU A 235 -0.17 -9.90 -0.13
CA LEU A 235 -0.41 -8.46 -0.13
C LEU A 235 0.56 -7.75 -1.07
N VAL A 236 0.06 -6.84 -1.89
CA VAL A 236 0.88 -5.95 -2.71
C VAL A 236 0.74 -4.53 -2.21
N TRP A 237 1.88 -3.92 -1.92
CA TRP A 237 2.02 -2.60 -1.34
C TRP A 237 2.63 -1.66 -2.38
N VAL A 238 1.87 -0.65 -2.78
CA VAL A 238 2.31 0.39 -3.71
C VAL A 238 2.54 1.66 -2.93
N PHE A 239 3.79 2.09 -2.85
CA PHE A 239 4.20 3.30 -2.13
C PHE A 239 4.18 4.47 -3.12
N GLY A 240 3.62 5.60 -2.69
CA GLY A 240 3.49 6.81 -3.51
C GLY A 240 2.42 6.73 -4.60
N ASP A 241 2.41 7.76 -5.44
CA ASP A 241 1.64 7.77 -6.68
C ASP A 241 2.52 7.24 -7.81
N MET A 242 2.47 5.92 -8.02
CA MET A 242 2.97 5.34 -9.25
C MET A 242 2.07 5.84 -10.38
N SER A 243 2.45 6.97 -11.00
CA SER A 243 1.71 7.52 -12.14
C SER A 243 1.60 6.46 -13.24
N GLU A 244 0.49 6.49 -13.96
CA GLU A 244 0.19 5.62 -15.10
C GLU A 244 1.21 5.71 -16.26
N GLU A 245 2.29 6.49 -16.13
CA GLU A 245 3.34 6.65 -17.14
C GLU A 245 4.28 5.44 -17.25
N ASN A 246 4.27 4.52 -16.28
CA ASN A 246 5.05 3.27 -16.37
C ASN A 246 4.38 2.15 -17.19
N LYS A 247 3.34 2.47 -17.97
CA LYS A 247 2.66 1.53 -18.89
C LYS A 247 3.60 0.94 -19.95
N ALA A 248 4.67 1.63 -20.34
CA ALA A 248 5.53 1.21 -21.46
C ALA A 248 6.52 0.06 -21.14
N VAL A 249 6.84 -0.19 -19.86
CA VAL A 249 7.74 -1.30 -19.46
C VAL A 249 6.94 -2.56 -19.06
N GLN A 250 5.62 -2.43 -18.85
CA GLN A 250 4.77 -3.51 -18.34
C GLN A 250 4.35 -4.53 -19.40
N GLU A 251 4.28 -4.18 -20.68
CA GLU A 251 3.83 -5.10 -21.74
C GLU A 251 4.85 -6.21 -22.07
N SER A 252 6.12 -6.10 -21.66
CA SER A 252 7.10 -7.17 -21.92
C SER A 252 7.16 -8.24 -20.83
N ALA A 253 6.52 -8.02 -19.67
CA ALA A 253 6.61 -8.94 -18.52
C ALA A 253 5.31 -9.73 -18.25
N THR A 254 4.18 -9.30 -18.81
CA THR A 254 2.87 -9.96 -18.64
C THR A 254 2.64 -11.14 -19.56
N GLY A 255 3.51 -11.37 -20.56
CA GLY A 255 3.43 -12.52 -21.46
C GLY A 255 3.67 -13.90 -20.81
N TRP A 256 4.22 -13.95 -19.58
CA TRP A 256 4.66 -15.22 -18.96
C TRP A 256 3.75 -15.74 -17.83
N PHE A 257 2.83 -14.94 -17.29
CA PHE A 257 1.95 -15.36 -16.18
C PHE A 257 0.62 -15.99 -16.62
N MET A 258 0.41 -16.21 -17.92
CA MET A 258 -0.83 -16.84 -18.44
C MET A 258 -0.71 -18.35 -18.75
N TRP A 259 0.39 -19.01 -18.41
CA TRP A 259 0.51 -20.47 -18.53
C TRP A 259 1.00 -21.08 -17.21
N ASN A 260 0.05 -21.44 -16.36
CA ASN A 260 0.02 -22.64 -15.50
C ASN A 260 -1.22 -22.54 -14.61
N GLY A 261 -2.37 -22.79 -15.25
CA GLY A 261 -3.53 -23.37 -14.58
C GLY A 261 -3.48 -24.89 -14.68
#